data_AF-A0AAV0X5D3-F1
#
_entry.id   AF-A0AAV0X5D3-F1
#
_cell.length_a   1.000
_cell.length_b   1.000
_cell.length_c   1.000
_cell.angle_alpha   90.00
_cell.angle_beta   90.00
_cell.angle_gamma   90.00
#
_symmetry.space_group_name_H-M   'P 1'
#
loop_
_entity.id
_entity.type
_entity.pdbx_description
1 polymer ?
#
loop_
_entity_poly.entity_id
_entity_poly.type
_entity_poly.pdbx_seq_one_letter_code
_entity_poly.pdbx_strand_id
1 'polypeptide(L)'
;MSDINRETTAPEDRNSAAAVVLPNDPLDWTNDHIAAWLKWCGKHLELWPIPKSDDFPTTGYNLCSLDRAEFDRRSRNRRSGRLLLLHLSLLRQPVTGTPPSPSLTTPEDGKWL
;
A
#
# COMPACT_ATOMS: atom_id res chain seq x y z
N MET A 1 25.80 -26.94 45.15
CA MET A 1 26.13 -25.55 44.80
C MET A 1 27.22 -25.60 43.76
N SER A 2 26.85 -25.46 42.48
CA SER A 2 27.78 -25.21 41.38
C SER A 2 27.01 -24.46 40.29
N ASP A 3 27.26 -23.16 40.21
CA ASP A 3 26.87 -22.28 39.13
C ASP A 3 27.50 -22.73 37.80
N ILE A 4 26.69 -22.89 36.75
CA ILE A 4 27.17 -22.85 35.37
C ILE A 4 26.37 -21.79 34.64
N ASN A 5 27.03 -20.65 34.49
CA ASN A 5 26.64 -19.45 33.79
C ASN A 5 26.69 -19.68 32.26
N ARG A 6 25.72 -19.08 31.56
CA ARG A 6 25.80 -18.54 30.19
C ARG A 6 26.36 -19.46 29.09
N GLU A 7 25.45 -19.85 28.20
CA GLU A 7 25.54 -19.40 26.81
C GLU A 7 24.12 -19.35 26.24
N THR A 8 23.39 -18.26 26.52
CA THR A 8 22.20 -17.92 25.73
C THR A 8 22.71 -17.30 24.44
N THR A 9 23.11 -18.15 23.50
CA THR A 9 23.19 -17.79 22.09
C THR A 9 21.75 -17.58 21.61
N ALA A 10 21.25 -16.36 21.82
CA ALA A 10 20.09 -15.89 21.09
C ALA A 10 20.42 -16.04 19.60
N PRO A 11 19.56 -16.68 18.79
CA PRO A 11 19.76 -16.68 17.36
C PRO A 11 19.71 -15.22 16.91
N GLU A 12 20.84 -14.72 16.38
CA GLU A 12 20.85 -13.52 15.55
C GLU A 12 19.81 -13.75 14.46
N ASP A 13 18.67 -13.13 14.63
CA ASP A 13 17.56 -13.12 13.70
C ASP A 13 18.02 -12.33 12.48
N ARG A 14 18.74 -13.01 11.57
CA ARG A 14 19.27 -12.48 10.30
C ARG A 14 18.15 -12.17 9.28
N ASN A 15 16.97 -11.81 9.76
CA ASN A 15 15.86 -11.34 8.97
C ASN A 15 15.30 -10.03 9.54
N SER A 16 16.17 -9.09 9.88
CA SER A 16 15.81 -7.67 9.95
C SER A 16 15.55 -7.14 8.52
N ALA A 17 14.68 -7.79 7.75
CA ALA A 17 13.97 -7.11 6.68
C ALA A 17 13.04 -6.13 7.39
N ALA A 18 13.59 -4.99 7.80
CA ALA A 18 12.88 -3.91 8.47
C ALA A 18 11.58 -3.72 7.71
N ALA A 19 10.47 -4.10 8.34
CA ALA A 19 9.16 -3.91 7.76
C ALA A 19 8.99 -2.40 7.66
N VAL A 20 9.23 -1.86 6.47
CA VAL A 20 9.09 -0.43 6.20
C VAL A 20 7.61 -0.12 6.42
N VAL A 21 7.32 0.56 7.54
CA VAL A 21 5.98 0.99 7.87
C VAL A 21 5.63 2.11 6.90
N LEU A 22 4.69 1.83 5.99
CA LEU A 22 4.22 2.84 5.06
C LEU A 22 3.24 3.77 5.78
N PRO A 23 3.36 5.10 5.59
CA PRO A 23 2.31 6.03 5.99
C PRO A 23 0.97 5.65 5.36
N ASN A 24 -0.12 5.90 6.08
CA ASN A 24 -1.48 5.65 5.58
C ASN A 24 -1.80 6.48 4.34
N ASP A 25 -1.31 7.72 4.26
CA ASP A 25 -1.47 8.55 3.07
C ASP A 25 -0.29 8.38 2.12
N PRO A 26 -0.51 7.91 0.88
CA PRO A 26 0.53 7.83 -0.14
C PRO A 26 1.16 9.17 -0.53
N LEU A 27 0.55 10.31 -0.20
CA LEU A 27 1.15 11.64 -0.39
C LEU A 27 2.38 11.86 0.50
N ASP A 28 2.42 11.25 1.68
CA ASP A 28 3.51 11.37 2.66
C ASP A 28 4.66 10.37 2.42
N TRP A 29 4.61 9.64 1.29
CA TRP A 29 5.62 8.64 0.99
C TRP A 29 6.97 9.27 0.58
N THR A 30 8.05 8.71 1.12
CA THR A 30 9.43 9.03 0.71
C THR A 30 9.92 7.99 -0.30
N ASN A 31 11.12 8.18 -0.84
CA ASN A 31 11.70 7.23 -1.80
C ASN A 31 11.80 5.81 -1.22
N ASP A 32 12.16 5.68 0.06
CA ASP A 32 12.23 4.40 0.76
C ASP A 32 10.86 3.73 0.89
N HIS A 33 9.82 4.51 1.22
CA HIS A 33 8.44 4.03 1.26
C HIS A 33 7.99 3.51 -0.12
N ILE A 34 8.28 4.27 -1.18
CA ILE A 34 7.94 3.89 -2.55
C ILE A 34 8.69 2.62 -2.96
N ALA A 35 9.98 2.51 -2.65
CA ALA A 35 10.78 1.33 -2.95
C ALA A 35 10.25 0.07 -2.24
N ALA A 36 9.90 0.20 -0.96
CA ALA A 36 9.29 -0.89 -0.20
C ALA A 36 7.93 -1.29 -0.77
N TRP A 37 7.08 -0.32 -1.10
CA TRP A 37 5.78 -0.55 -1.72
C TRP A 37 5.89 -1.24 -3.09
N LEU A 38 6.77 -0.78 -3.98
CA LEU A 38 6.98 -1.40 -5.29
C LEU A 38 7.50 -2.83 -5.18
N LYS A 39 8.43 -3.08 -4.25
CA LYS A 39 8.93 -4.43 -3.97
C LYS A 39 7.83 -5.35 -3.43
N TRP A 40 6.99 -4.83 -2.54
CA TRP A 40 5.83 -5.55 -2.01
C TRP A 40 4.82 -5.85 -3.13
N CYS A 41 4.44 -4.86 -3.94
CA CYS A 41 3.55 -5.04 -5.08
C CYS A 41 4.12 -6.04 -6.10
N GLY A 42 5.42 -5.99 -6.38
CA GLY A 42 6.07 -6.94 -7.28
C GLY A 42 5.91 -8.39 -6.83
N LYS A 43 6.03 -8.64 -5.52
CA LYS A 43 5.85 -9.98 -4.94
C LYS A 43 4.39 -10.40 -4.80
N HIS A 44 3.52 -9.50 -4.33
CA HIS A 44 2.13 -9.83 -4.00
C HIS A 44 1.17 -9.78 -5.20
N LEU A 45 1.45 -8.90 -6.17
CA LEU A 45 0.65 -8.77 -7.39
C LEU A 45 1.27 -9.52 -8.57
N GLU A 46 2.35 -10.28 -8.30
CA GLU A 46 3.11 -11.06 -9.29
C GLU A 46 3.49 -10.23 -10.53
N LEU A 47 4.02 -9.03 -10.30
CA LEU A 47 4.35 -8.10 -11.38
C LEU A 47 5.63 -8.55 -12.10
N TRP A 48 5.56 -8.61 -13.43
CA TRP A 48 6.71 -8.86 -14.28
C TRP A 48 6.82 -7.81 -15.39
N PRO A 49 7.95 -7.08 -15.50
CA PRO A 49 9.09 -7.06 -14.59
C PRO A 49 8.75 -6.44 -13.22
N ILE A 50 9.55 -6.75 -12.19
CA ILE A 50 9.43 -6.10 -10.88
C ILE A 50 9.77 -4.61 -11.06
N PRO A 51 8.86 -3.68 -10.69
CA PRO A 51 9.13 -2.25 -10.83
C PRO A 51 10.29 -1.83 -9.92
N LYS A 52 11.23 -1.06 -10.45
CA LYS A 52 12.36 -0.51 -9.67
C LYS A 52 12.03 0.89 -9.19
N SER A 53 12.43 1.24 -7.97
CA SER A 53 12.26 2.60 -7.43
C SER A 53 12.90 3.67 -8.31
N ASP A 54 13.99 3.35 -9.01
CA ASP A 54 14.71 4.27 -9.90
C ASP A 54 13.87 4.72 -11.11
N ASP A 55 12.91 3.89 -11.53
CA ASP A 55 11.98 4.23 -12.62
C ASP A 55 10.80 5.10 -12.11
N PHE A 56 10.65 5.26 -10.79
CA PHE A 56 9.52 5.96 -10.15
C PHE A 56 9.95 7.26 -9.46
N PRO A 57 9.01 8.18 -9.14
CA PRO A 57 9.33 9.39 -8.41
C PRO A 57 9.84 9.08 -7.00
N THR A 58 10.60 10.02 -6.44
CA THR A 58 11.19 9.92 -5.09
C THR A 58 10.26 10.40 -3.98
N THR A 59 9.09 10.94 -4.33
CA THR A 59 8.13 11.55 -3.39
C THR A 59 6.71 11.09 -3.70
N GLY A 60 5.94 10.83 -2.65
CA GLY A 60 4.53 10.42 -2.71
C GLY A 60 3.65 11.40 -3.47
N TYR A 61 3.86 12.70 -3.30
CA TYR A 61 3.19 13.74 -4.07
C TYR A 61 3.31 13.52 -5.60
N ASN A 62 4.54 13.34 -6.10
CA ASN A 62 4.77 13.10 -7.52
C ASN A 62 4.24 11.74 -7.97
N LEU A 63 4.32 10.71 -7.12
CA LEU A 63 3.78 9.38 -7.41
C LEU A 63 2.26 9.43 -7.60
N CYS A 64 1.55 10.11 -6.69
CA CYS A 64 0.11 10.32 -6.73
C CYS A 64 -0.36 11.24 -7.86
N SER A 65 0.55 11.98 -8.47
CA SER A 65 0.29 12.87 -9.61
C SER A 65 0.49 12.18 -10.96
N LEU A 66 1.05 10.96 -10.99
CA LEU A 66 1.25 10.24 -12.24
C LEU A 66 -0.10 9.75 -12.79
N ASP A 67 -0.25 9.85 -14.10
CA ASP A 67 -1.39 9.28 -14.80
C ASP A 67 -1.15 7.79 -15.14
N ARG A 68 -2.18 7.17 -15.72
CA ARG A 68 -2.12 5.76 -16.12
C ARG A 68 -1.04 5.48 -17.16
N ALA A 69 -0.83 6.39 -18.12
CA ALA A 69 0.14 6.20 -19.18
C ALA A 69 1.57 6.21 -18.62
N GLU A 70 1.80 7.05 -17.63
CA GLU A 70 3.07 7.20 -16.94
C GLU A 70 3.40 5.97 -16.07
N PHE A 71 2.40 5.42 -15.36
CA PHE A 71 2.54 4.14 -14.66
C PHE A 71 2.86 2.99 -15.61
N ASP A 72 2.16 2.90 -16.74
CA ASP A 72 2.40 1.87 -17.76
C ASP A 72 3.82 2.01 -18.37
N ARG A 73 4.29 3.25 -18.59
CA ARG A 73 5.64 3.56 -19.11
C ARG A 73 6.73 3.16 -18.12
N ARG A 74 6.61 3.57 -16.85
CA ARG A 74 7.60 3.32 -15.79
C ARG A 74 7.68 1.85 -15.39
N SER A 75 6.53 1.17 -15.33
CA SER A 75 6.48 -0.27 -15.06
C SER A 75 6.87 -1.14 -16.25
N ARG A 76 7.03 -0.54 -17.45
CA ARG A 76 7.32 -1.22 -18.73
C ARG A 76 6.32 -2.33 -19.08
N ASN A 77 5.15 -2.34 -18.43
CA ASN A 77 4.08 -3.31 -18.63
C ASN A 77 2.73 -2.67 -18.27
N ARG A 78 1.79 -2.65 -19.22
CA ARG A 78 0.44 -2.08 -19.05
C ARG A 78 -0.38 -2.74 -17.94
N ARG A 79 -0.18 -4.04 -17.69
CA ARG A 79 -0.85 -4.75 -16.60
C ARG A 79 -0.28 -4.33 -15.25
N SER A 80 1.04 -4.24 -15.15
CA SER A 80 1.73 -3.82 -13.92
C SER A 80 1.37 -2.38 -13.57
N GLY A 81 1.41 -1.45 -14.52
CA GLY A 81 1.00 -0.06 -14.32
C GLY A 81 -0.45 0.06 -13.83
N ARG A 82 -1.37 -0.71 -14.41
CA ARG A 82 -2.77 -0.75 -13.95
C ARG A 82 -2.91 -1.20 -12.50
N LEU A 83 -2.23 -2.28 -12.13
CA LEU A 83 -2.35 -2.88 -10.80
C LEU A 83 -1.75 -1.96 -9.73
N LEU A 84 -0.61 -1.34 -10.02
CA LEU A 84 0.01 -0.34 -9.14
C LEU A 84 -0.90 0.86 -8.92
N LEU A 85 -1.45 1.43 -10.00
CA LEU A 85 -2.35 2.58 -9.91
C LEU A 85 -3.64 2.24 -9.15
N LEU A 86 -4.21 1.05 -9.39
CA LEU A 86 -5.38 0.56 -8.67
C LEU A 86 -5.09 0.46 -7.17
N HIS A 87 -3.97 -0.17 -6.79
CA HIS A 87 -3.59 -0.31 -5.39
C HIS A 87 -3.34 1.05 -4.73
N LEU A 88 -2.66 1.97 -5.43
CA LEU A 88 -2.45 3.33 -4.95
C LEU A 88 -3.77 4.07 -4.72
N SER A 89 -4.74 3.87 -5.61
CA SER A 89 -6.08 4.46 -5.48
C SER A 89 -6.83 3.89 -4.29
N LEU A 90 -6.73 2.59 -4.04
CA LEU A 90 -7.33 1.92 -2.87
C LEU A 90 -6.74 2.42 -1.55
N LEU A 91 -5.43 2.65 -1.49
CA LEU A 91 -4.77 3.22 -0.29
C LEU A 91 -5.26 4.64 0.02
N ARG A 92 -5.66 5.40 -1.01
CA ARG A 92 -6.21 6.74 -0.86
C ARG A 92 -7.71 6.77 -0.57
N GLN A 93 -8.41 5.64 -0.76
CA GLN A 93 -9.79 5.59 -0.33
C GLN A 93 -9.80 5.66 1.19
N PRO A 94 -10.53 6.63 1.79
CA PRO A 94 -10.71 6.61 3.22
C PRO A 94 -11.28 5.24 3.58
N VAL A 95 -10.75 4.61 4.63
CA VAL A 95 -11.38 3.45 5.26
C VAL A 95 -12.67 3.98 5.89
N THR A 96 -13.67 4.28 5.07
CA THR A 96 -15.01 4.61 5.53
C THR A 96 -15.56 3.34 6.11
N GLY A 97 -15.36 3.16 7.41
CA GLY A 97 -16.16 2.27 8.27
C GLY A 97 -17.61 2.73 8.39
N THR A 98 -18.11 3.52 7.44
CA THR A 98 -19.52 3.82 7.28
C THR A 98 -20.07 2.77 6.31
N PRO A 99 -20.83 1.75 6.79
CA PRO A 99 -21.69 1.01 5.87
C PRO A 99 -22.53 2.02 5.10
N PRO A 100 -22.87 1.78 3.82
CA PRO A 100 -23.82 2.63 3.13
C PRO A 100 -25.09 2.66 3.98
N SER A 101 -25.34 3.76 4.69
CA SER A 101 -26.56 3.93 5.47
C SER A 101 -27.71 3.72 4.49
N PRO A 102 -28.55 2.69 4.66
CA PRO A 102 -29.83 2.68 3.98
C PRO A 102 -30.58 3.85 4.60
N SER A 103 -30.60 4.99 3.91
CA SER A 103 -31.41 6.12 4.32
C SER A 103 -32.85 5.63 4.34
N LEU A 104 -33.30 5.35 5.56
CA LEU A 104 -34.66 5.11 5.95
C LEU A 104 -35.43 6.36 5.56
N THR A 105 -36.12 6.32 4.43
CA THR A 105 -37.20 7.25 4.17
C THR A 105 -38.43 6.41 3.94
N THR A 106 -38.99 5.91 5.05
CA THR A 106 -40.42 5.71 5.15
C THR A 106 -41.04 7.11 5.14
N PRO A 107 -41.84 7.49 4.15
CA PRO A 107 -42.87 8.49 4.38
C PRO A 107 -44.01 7.74 5.06
N GLU A 108 -43.95 7.66 6.38
CA GLU A 108 -45.20 7.63 7.15
C GLU A 108 -45.76 9.05 7.11
N ASP A 109 -46.70 9.32 6.20
CA ASP A 109 -47.68 10.37 6.45
C ASP A 109 -49.00 10.00 5.78
N GLY A 110 -50.02 9.84 6.62
CA GLY A 110 -51.33 9.37 6.24
C GLY A 110 -52.05 10.34 5.33
N LYS A 111 -52.71 9.78 4.32
CA LYS A 111 -53.82 10.45 3.65
C LYS A 111 -54.96 9.44 3.46
N TRP A 112 -55.75 9.30 4.53
CA TRP A 112 -57.11 8.82 4.43
C TRP A 112 -57.99 9.98 3.95
N LEU A 113 -58.23 10.06 2.65
CA LEU A 113 -59.40 10.68 2.04
C LEU A 113 -59.74 9.91 0.75
#